data_AF-A0A6J8DS39-F1
#
_entry.id   AF-A0A6J8DS39-F1
#
_cell.length_a   1.000
_cell.length_b   1.000
_cell.length_c   1.000
_cell.angle_alpha   90.00
_cell.angle_beta   90.00
_cell.angle_gamma   90.00
#
_symmetry.space_group_name_H-M   'P 1'
#
loop_
_entity.id
_entity.type
_entity.pdbx_description
1 polymer ?
#
loop_
_entity_poly.entity_id
_entity_poly.type
_entity_poly.pdbx_seq_one_letter_code
_entity_poly.pdbx_strand_id
1 'polypeptide(L)'
;MIIVSTTGYIVSVLGPYHADYKNNDANIIKHNFKLNMEQMTDWITEGDILILDRGFRDAANSSRLNTKIRWVVESVNGRLKLWRYLANVVPNTQIPHIGDDIKLVAAICNKYKPPLNSGNQEEDQLLAAKMKMLASKGNALYERVVEEKLDRRIAAWKNMDSENVVEGFPTLSEEELTNITVGVYQLKLARSYTCEHLDEDGDYIIMLNDEIQDILRVKIQSRHTSSKLYLLWIEYGPAVIKGWYCQCKAGARVVGACAHVSSVLWYLGCAMYADSVRNVKNWSMYLEDASNVPEEIEDSDSEASCPEE
;
A
#
# COMPACT_ATOMS: atom_id res chain seq x y z
N MET A 1 -2.08 -20.71 -8.57
CA MET A 1 -3.19 -20.00 -7.90
C MET A 1 -3.16 -20.35 -6.43
N ILE A 2 -3.30 -19.38 -5.54
CA ILE A 2 -3.23 -19.62 -4.09
C ILE A 2 -4.58 -19.22 -3.50
N ILE A 3 -5.12 -20.05 -2.63
CA ILE A 3 -6.33 -19.79 -1.87
C ILE A 3 -5.92 -19.46 -0.44
N VAL A 4 -6.38 -18.32 0.04
CA VAL A 4 -6.02 -17.78 1.35
C VAL A 4 -7.27 -17.44 2.13
N SER A 5 -7.24 -17.63 3.45
CA SER A 5 -8.26 -17.11 4.36
C SER A 5 -8.12 -15.58 4.52
N THR A 6 -9.10 -14.95 5.17
CA THR A 6 -9.06 -13.53 5.54
C THR A 6 -7.94 -13.18 6.53
N THR A 7 -7.44 -14.15 7.30
CA THR A 7 -6.30 -13.98 8.20
C THR A 7 -4.94 -14.12 7.50
N GLY A 8 -4.96 -14.52 6.21
CA GLY A 8 -3.75 -14.79 5.44
C GLY A 8 -3.21 -16.21 5.57
N TYR A 9 -3.98 -17.12 6.17
CA TYR A 9 -3.62 -18.54 6.20
C TYR A 9 -3.73 -19.12 4.78
N ILE A 10 -2.69 -19.80 4.30
CA ILE A 10 -2.68 -20.42 2.98
C ILE A 10 -3.44 -21.75 3.09
N VAL A 11 -4.63 -21.82 2.50
CA VAL A 11 -5.49 -23.01 2.53
C VAL A 11 -5.04 -24.01 1.48
N SER A 12 -4.74 -23.54 0.28
CA SER A 12 -4.40 -24.40 -0.85
C SER A 12 -3.52 -23.67 -1.87
N VAL A 13 -2.65 -24.44 -2.54
CA VAL A 13 -1.78 -23.98 -3.62
C VAL A 13 -2.09 -24.85 -4.84
N LEU A 14 -2.86 -24.28 -5.77
CA LEU A 14 -3.33 -24.94 -6.98
C LEU A 14 -2.43 -24.61 -8.17
N GLY A 15 -2.01 -25.62 -8.92
CA GLY A 15 -1.11 -25.49 -10.08
C GLY A 15 0.26 -26.15 -9.85
N PRO A 16 1.32 -25.74 -10.57
CA PRO A 16 1.39 -24.61 -11.50
C PRO A 16 0.51 -24.77 -12.76
N TYR A 17 0.18 -23.65 -13.42
CA TYR A 17 -0.57 -23.63 -14.68
C TYR A 17 0.29 -23.00 -15.77
N HIS A 18 0.10 -23.43 -17.03
CA HIS A 18 0.76 -22.79 -18.16
C HIS A 18 0.25 -21.36 -18.35
N ALA A 19 1.16 -20.44 -18.66
CA ALA A 19 0.84 -19.05 -18.97
C ALA A 19 0.36 -18.92 -20.43
N ASP A 20 -0.86 -19.39 -20.71
CA ASP A 20 -1.48 -19.30 -22.04
C ASP A 20 -2.91 -18.74 -21.98
N TYR A 21 -3.48 -18.39 -23.14
CA TYR A 21 -4.81 -17.77 -23.21
C TYR A 21 -5.95 -18.68 -22.72
N LYS A 22 -5.75 -20.00 -22.75
CA LYS A 22 -6.74 -20.98 -22.31
C LYS A 22 -6.78 -21.04 -20.78
N ASN A 23 -5.63 -20.87 -20.14
CA ASN A 23 -5.42 -20.87 -18.69
C ASN A 23 -5.51 -19.47 -18.07
N ASN A 24 -6.56 -18.71 -18.39
CA ASN A 24 -6.87 -17.50 -17.63
C ASN A 24 -7.48 -17.83 -16.26
N ASP A 25 -7.45 -16.88 -15.31
CA ASP A 25 -7.90 -17.09 -13.92
C ASP A 25 -9.32 -17.68 -13.83
N ALA A 26 -10.24 -17.23 -14.68
CA ALA A 26 -11.62 -17.70 -14.69
C ALA A 26 -11.75 -19.16 -15.16
N ASN A 27 -10.98 -19.54 -16.19
CA ASN A 27 -10.97 -20.90 -16.70
C ASN A 27 -10.27 -21.85 -15.72
N ILE A 28 -9.18 -21.41 -15.09
CA ILE A 28 -8.48 -22.17 -14.04
C ILE A 28 -9.43 -22.46 -12.88
N ILE A 29 -10.12 -21.44 -12.34
CA ILE A 29 -11.07 -21.63 -11.24
C ILE A 29 -12.17 -22.62 -11.63
N LYS A 30 -12.80 -22.44 -12.80
CA LYS A 30 -13.85 -23.35 -13.28
C LYS A 30 -13.36 -24.79 -13.39
N HIS A 31 -12.14 -24.99 -13.89
CA HIS A 31 -11.52 -26.30 -13.99
C HIS A 31 -11.28 -26.94 -12.61
N ASN A 32 -10.75 -26.17 -11.67
CA ASN A 32 -10.49 -26.63 -10.30
C ASN A 32 -11.76 -27.08 -9.57
N PHE A 33 -12.84 -26.30 -9.66
CA PHE A 33 -14.13 -26.70 -9.11
C PHE A 33 -14.70 -27.94 -9.80
N LYS A 34 -14.63 -27.99 -11.14
CA LYS A 34 -15.17 -29.13 -11.91
C LYS A 34 -14.48 -30.45 -11.56
N LEU A 35 -13.16 -30.42 -11.33
CA LEU A 35 -12.38 -31.61 -11.00
C LEU A 35 -12.25 -31.88 -9.50
N ASN A 36 -12.84 -31.03 -8.65
CA ASN A 36 -12.64 -31.07 -7.20
C ASN A 36 -11.14 -31.14 -6.81
N MET A 37 -10.33 -30.29 -7.44
CA MET A 37 -8.88 -30.25 -7.18
C MET A 37 -8.62 -30.02 -5.69
N GLU A 38 -7.71 -30.78 -5.10
CA GLU A 38 -7.40 -30.74 -3.66
C GLU A 38 -8.63 -30.79 -2.76
N GLN A 39 -9.67 -31.54 -3.17
CA GLN A 39 -10.91 -31.73 -2.40
C GLN A 39 -11.57 -30.40 -2.04
N MET A 40 -11.47 -29.40 -2.92
CA MET A 40 -12.04 -28.06 -2.74
C MET A 40 -13.51 -28.06 -2.29
N THR A 41 -14.34 -28.97 -2.79
CA THR A 41 -15.76 -29.06 -2.41
C THR A 41 -15.99 -29.59 -1.00
N ASP A 42 -14.96 -30.13 -0.36
CA ASP A 42 -15.06 -30.77 0.95
C ASP A 42 -14.81 -29.75 2.06
N TRP A 43 -14.05 -28.69 1.76
CA TRP A 43 -13.75 -27.60 2.68
C TRP A 43 -14.35 -26.25 2.27
N ILE A 44 -15.01 -26.15 1.11
CA ILE A 44 -15.90 -25.04 0.75
C ILE A 44 -17.34 -25.48 1.00
N THR A 45 -18.04 -24.73 1.84
CA THR A 45 -19.39 -25.05 2.30
C THR A 45 -20.41 -23.99 1.86
N GLU A 46 -21.70 -24.35 1.93
CA GLU A 46 -22.78 -23.39 1.67
C GLU A 46 -22.74 -22.26 2.69
N GLY A 47 -22.67 -21.01 2.20
CA GLY A 47 -22.54 -19.81 3.02
C GLY A 47 -21.14 -19.18 2.99
N ASP A 48 -20.12 -19.89 2.49
CA ASP A 48 -18.78 -19.34 2.35
C ASP A 48 -18.71 -18.23 1.31
N ILE A 49 -18.01 -17.15 1.65
CA ILE A 49 -17.84 -15.98 0.78
C ILE A 49 -16.49 -16.08 0.06
N LEU A 50 -16.53 -16.36 -1.23
CA LEU A 50 -15.34 -16.39 -2.08
C LEU A 50 -15.10 -15.01 -2.71
N ILE A 51 -13.92 -14.44 -2.43
CA ILE A 51 -13.47 -13.19 -3.03
C ILE A 51 -12.51 -13.51 -4.15
N LEU A 52 -12.92 -13.24 -5.39
CA LEU A 52 -12.16 -13.55 -6.59
C LEU A 52 -11.58 -12.28 -7.22
N ASP A 53 -10.27 -12.29 -7.47
CA ASP A 53 -9.60 -11.19 -8.17
C ASP A 53 -9.94 -11.25 -9.66
N ARG A 54 -10.78 -10.32 -10.13
CA ARG A 54 -11.03 -10.13 -11.57
C ARG A 54 -10.34 -8.84 -11.99
N GLY A 55 -9.40 -8.97 -12.93
CA GLY A 55 -8.67 -7.86 -13.53
C GLY A 55 -9.56 -6.68 -13.85
N PHE A 56 -9.24 -5.54 -13.25
CA PHE A 56 -10.01 -4.30 -13.24
C PHE A 56 -10.31 -3.76 -14.64
N ARG A 57 -11.59 -3.49 -14.95
CA ARG A 57 -11.98 -2.50 -15.96
C ARG A 57 -13.01 -1.53 -15.35
N ASP A 58 -12.50 -0.33 -15.08
CA ASP A 58 -13.22 0.95 -15.19
C ASP A 58 -14.11 1.48 -14.05
N ALA A 59 -13.79 1.22 -12.78
CA ALA A 59 -14.44 1.94 -11.67
C ALA A 59 -13.44 2.51 -10.65
N ALA A 60 -13.36 3.85 -10.56
CA ALA A 60 -12.37 4.56 -9.74
C ALA A 60 -12.41 4.15 -8.26
N ASN A 61 -13.52 4.38 -7.55
CA ASN A 61 -13.67 4.03 -6.14
C ASN A 61 -13.80 2.52 -5.91
N SER A 62 -14.56 1.81 -6.77
CA SER A 62 -14.72 0.35 -6.65
C SER A 62 -13.38 -0.38 -6.79
N SER A 63 -12.45 0.16 -7.59
CA SER A 63 -11.10 -0.41 -7.67
C SER A 63 -10.36 -0.34 -6.34
N ARG A 64 -10.54 0.72 -5.54
CA ARG A 64 -9.88 0.84 -4.22
C ARG A 64 -10.46 -0.12 -3.19
N LEU A 65 -11.78 -0.31 -3.18
CA LEU A 65 -12.45 -1.29 -2.32
C LEU A 65 -11.90 -2.70 -2.59
N ASN A 66 -11.81 -3.08 -3.86
CA ASN A 66 -11.21 -4.34 -4.28
C ASN A 66 -9.73 -4.45 -3.87
N THR A 67 -8.92 -3.39 -4.06
CA THR A 67 -7.51 -3.41 -3.62
C THR A 67 -7.37 -3.59 -2.11
N LYS A 68 -8.26 -3.00 -1.30
CA LYS A 68 -8.22 -3.17 0.17
C LYS A 68 -8.43 -4.63 0.58
N ILE A 69 -9.33 -5.35 -0.10
CA ILE A 69 -9.60 -6.76 0.18
C ILE A 69 -8.47 -7.66 -0.38
N ARG A 70 -8.00 -7.35 -1.59
CA ARG A 70 -6.89 -8.07 -2.26
C ARG A 70 -5.57 -8.00 -1.48
N TRP A 71 -5.40 -7.01 -0.60
CA TRP A 71 -4.20 -6.83 0.22
C TRP A 71 -3.76 -8.11 0.94
N VAL A 72 -4.69 -8.95 1.41
CA VAL A 72 -4.34 -10.21 2.10
C VAL A 72 -3.63 -11.16 1.14
N VAL A 73 -4.18 -11.38 -0.05
CA VAL A 73 -3.59 -12.22 -1.11
C VAL A 73 -2.23 -11.66 -1.55
N GLU A 74 -2.13 -10.34 -1.73
CA GLU A 74 -0.87 -9.69 -2.11
C GLU A 74 0.21 -9.83 -1.04
N SER A 75 -0.18 -9.71 0.22
CA SER A 75 0.76 -9.85 1.35
C SER A 75 1.22 -11.29 1.53
N VAL A 76 0.35 -12.27 1.30
CA VAL A 76 0.75 -13.70 1.25
C VAL A 76 1.74 -13.93 0.12
N ASN A 77 1.42 -13.44 -1.09
CA ASN A 77 2.34 -13.53 -2.23
C ASN A 77 3.69 -12.84 -1.92
N GLY A 78 3.67 -11.72 -1.20
CA GLY A 78 4.86 -11.05 -0.70
C GLY A 78 5.71 -11.94 0.20
N ARG A 79 5.08 -12.66 1.16
CA ARG A 79 5.77 -13.62 2.04
C ARG A 79 6.43 -14.75 1.25
N LEU A 80 5.74 -15.32 0.26
CA LEU A 80 6.29 -16.37 -0.59
C LEU A 80 7.50 -15.86 -1.40
N LYS A 81 7.42 -14.61 -1.89
CA LYS A 81 8.52 -13.96 -2.64
C LYS A 81 9.73 -13.57 -1.79
N LEU A 82 9.68 -13.68 -0.46
CA LEU A 82 10.87 -13.54 0.38
C LEU A 82 11.84 -14.72 0.19
N TRP A 83 11.34 -15.86 -0.26
CA TRP A 83 12.15 -17.03 -0.53
C TRP A 83 12.85 -16.85 -1.88
N ARG A 84 14.18 -16.74 -1.86
CA ARG A 84 14.99 -16.44 -3.04
C ARG A 84 14.71 -17.38 -4.22
N TYR A 85 14.44 -18.64 -3.95
CA TYR A 85 14.09 -19.62 -4.98
C TYR A 85 12.82 -19.21 -5.74
N LEU A 86 11.76 -18.81 -5.03
CA LEU A 86 10.47 -18.40 -5.61
C LEU A 86 10.48 -16.97 -6.19
N ALA A 87 11.47 -16.16 -5.81
CA ALA A 87 11.62 -14.80 -6.31
C ALA A 87 12.32 -14.71 -7.68
N ASN A 88 12.98 -15.79 -8.11
CA ASN A 88 13.85 -15.81 -9.28
C ASN A 88 13.33 -16.75 -10.38
N VAL A 89 13.91 -16.62 -11.57
CA VAL A 89 13.68 -17.56 -12.67
C VAL A 89 14.35 -18.89 -12.33
N VAL A 90 13.56 -19.96 -12.28
CA VAL A 90 14.06 -21.31 -12.03
C VAL A 90 14.38 -22.04 -13.36
N PRO A 91 15.35 -22.97 -13.38
CA PRO A 91 15.59 -23.81 -14.55
C PRO A 91 14.38 -24.68 -14.91
N ASN A 92 14.19 -24.99 -16.20
CA ASN A 92 13.08 -25.84 -16.65
C ASN A 92 13.07 -27.25 -16.02
N THR A 93 14.22 -27.74 -15.57
CA THR A 93 14.34 -29.01 -14.84
C THR A 93 13.59 -29.00 -13.51
N GLN A 94 13.28 -27.83 -12.95
CA GLN A 94 12.55 -27.68 -11.70
C GLN A 94 11.03 -27.58 -11.87
N ILE A 95 10.53 -27.48 -13.11
CA ILE A 95 9.08 -27.41 -13.39
C ILE A 95 8.29 -28.56 -12.74
N PRO A 96 8.77 -29.82 -12.72
CA PRO A 96 8.04 -30.89 -12.03
C PRO A 96 7.93 -30.73 -10.51
N HIS A 97 8.85 -29.98 -9.89
CA HIS A 97 8.98 -29.88 -8.43
C HIS A 97 8.44 -28.57 -7.85
N ILE A 98 8.35 -27.51 -8.65
CA ILE A 98 8.01 -26.17 -8.17
C ILE A 98 6.64 -26.08 -7.46
N GLY A 99 5.68 -26.93 -7.85
CA GLY A 99 4.39 -27.00 -7.16
C GLY A 99 4.54 -27.46 -5.71
N ASP A 100 5.33 -28.51 -5.50
CA ASP A 100 5.61 -29.08 -4.17
C ASP A 100 6.49 -28.14 -3.34
N ASP A 101 7.47 -27.47 -3.97
CA ASP A 101 8.30 -26.47 -3.31
C ASP A 101 7.44 -25.31 -2.76
N ILE A 102 6.49 -24.79 -3.54
CA ILE A 102 5.59 -23.72 -3.08
C ILE A 102 4.70 -24.23 -1.94
N LYS A 103 4.20 -25.47 -2.00
CA LYS A 103 3.40 -26.07 -0.91
C LYS A 103 4.20 -26.20 0.38
N LEU A 104 5.44 -26.65 0.30
CA LEU A 104 6.35 -26.73 1.44
C LEU A 104 6.59 -25.35 2.04
N VAL A 105 6.93 -24.36 1.21
CA VAL A 105 7.14 -22.98 1.64
C VAL A 105 5.86 -22.39 2.26
N ALA A 106 4.69 -22.68 1.69
CA ALA A 106 3.41 -22.27 2.23
C ALA A 106 3.15 -22.88 3.62
N ALA A 107 3.42 -24.17 3.81
CA ALA A 107 3.31 -24.85 5.09
C ALA A 107 4.24 -24.23 6.15
N ILE A 108 5.50 -23.93 5.77
CA ILE A 108 6.45 -23.22 6.64
C ILE A 108 5.92 -21.83 6.99
N CYS A 109 5.39 -21.08 6.01
CA CYS A 109 4.81 -19.76 6.28
C CYS A 109 3.64 -19.85 7.26
N ASN A 110 2.72 -20.80 7.07
CA ASN A 110 1.58 -21.01 7.96
C ASN A 110 2.00 -21.40 9.38
N LYS A 111 3.08 -22.18 9.52
CA LYS A 111 3.57 -22.65 10.83
C LYS A 111 4.31 -21.58 11.61
N TYR A 112 5.17 -20.80 10.95
CA TYR A 112 6.16 -19.95 11.62
C TYR A 112 5.94 -18.45 11.43
N LYS A 113 5.11 -18.02 10.49
CA LYS A 113 4.77 -16.59 10.35
C LYS A 113 3.49 -16.29 11.11
N PRO A 114 3.41 -15.16 11.83
CA PRO A 114 2.17 -14.74 12.45
C PRO A 114 1.09 -14.50 11.37
N PRO A 115 -0.20 -14.54 11.72
CA PRO A 115 -1.28 -14.13 10.82
C PRO A 115 -1.01 -12.76 10.17
N LEU A 116 -1.47 -12.55 8.93
CA LEU A 116 -1.35 -11.26 8.27
C LEU A 116 -2.27 -10.22 8.89
N ASN A 117 -3.46 -10.67 9.29
CA ASN A 117 -4.40 -9.87 10.04
C ASN A 117 -4.72 -10.62 11.33
N SER A 118 -4.33 -10.04 12.47
CA SER A 118 -4.82 -10.42 13.80
C SER A 118 -6.00 -9.55 14.23
N GLY A 119 -6.58 -8.81 13.26
CA GLY A 119 -7.26 -7.54 13.43
C GLY A 119 -8.43 -7.52 14.40
N ASN A 120 -8.80 -6.30 14.75
CA ASN A 120 -9.98 -6.00 15.52
C ASN A 120 -11.19 -5.94 14.58
N GLN A 121 -12.14 -6.86 14.77
CA GLN A 121 -13.36 -6.94 13.96
C GLN A 121 -14.13 -5.61 13.94
N GLU A 122 -14.17 -4.89 15.06
CA GLU A 122 -14.85 -3.61 15.18
C GLU A 122 -14.15 -2.53 14.34
N GLU A 123 -12.84 -2.40 14.46
CA GLU A 123 -12.05 -1.45 13.67
C GLU A 123 -12.14 -1.73 12.16
N ASP A 124 -12.07 -3.02 11.77
CA ASP A 124 -12.20 -3.43 10.37
C ASP A 124 -13.60 -3.12 9.82
N GLN A 125 -14.65 -3.31 10.63
CA GLN A 125 -16.02 -2.94 10.28
C GLN A 125 -16.20 -1.42 10.16
N LEU A 126 -15.65 -0.64 11.09
CA LEU A 126 -15.67 0.82 11.06
C LEU A 126 -14.93 1.35 9.82
N LEU A 127 -13.75 0.79 9.52
CA LEU A 127 -12.99 1.15 8.33
C LEU A 127 -13.76 0.80 7.05
N ALA A 128 -14.39 -0.38 6.99
CA ALA A 128 -15.20 -0.79 5.85
C ALA A 128 -16.43 0.12 5.67
N ALA A 129 -17.10 0.49 6.75
CA ALA A 129 -18.23 1.42 6.73
C ALA A 129 -17.80 2.81 6.24
N LYS A 130 -16.67 3.34 6.77
CA LYS A 130 -16.04 4.58 6.30
C LYS A 130 -15.73 4.52 4.81
N MET A 131 -15.12 3.44 4.33
CA MET A 131 -14.78 3.26 2.92
C MET A 131 -16.02 3.21 2.01
N LYS A 132 -17.09 2.52 2.42
CA LYS A 132 -18.36 2.48 1.69
C LYS A 132 -19.03 3.85 1.63
N MET A 133 -19.06 4.56 2.75
CA MET A 133 -19.60 5.92 2.83
C MET A 133 -18.80 6.90 1.97
N LEU A 134 -17.47 6.80 1.94
CA LEU A 134 -16.65 7.61 1.04
C LEU A 134 -16.92 7.23 -0.41
N ALA A 135 -17.00 5.93 -0.74
CA ALA A 135 -17.20 5.47 -2.11
C ALA A 135 -18.49 5.97 -2.76
N SER A 136 -19.53 6.25 -1.97
CA SER A 136 -20.80 6.81 -2.46
C SER A 136 -20.76 8.33 -2.69
N LYS A 137 -19.72 9.03 -2.22
CA LYS A 137 -19.56 10.47 -2.41
C LYS A 137 -18.86 10.78 -3.73
N GLY A 138 -19.26 11.89 -4.35
CA GLY A 138 -18.49 12.56 -5.39
C GLY A 138 -17.25 13.26 -4.81
N ASN A 139 -16.31 13.63 -5.68
CA ASN A 139 -15.16 14.43 -5.27
C ASN A 139 -15.50 15.92 -5.45
N ALA A 140 -15.87 16.59 -4.36
CA ALA A 140 -16.27 18.00 -4.37
C ALA A 140 -15.15 18.93 -4.90
N LEU A 141 -13.89 18.66 -4.55
CA LEU A 141 -12.77 19.47 -5.05
C LEU A 141 -12.53 19.26 -6.55
N TYR A 142 -12.73 18.04 -7.05
CA TYR A 142 -12.73 17.79 -8.49
C TYR A 142 -13.80 18.62 -9.22
N GLU A 143 -15.03 18.62 -8.71
CA GLU A 143 -16.14 19.42 -9.25
C GLU A 143 -15.78 20.90 -9.26
N ARG A 144 -15.30 21.44 -8.14
CA ARG A 144 -14.83 22.83 -8.01
C ARG A 144 -13.73 23.17 -9.00
N VAL A 145 -12.71 22.32 -9.15
CA VAL A 145 -11.60 22.53 -10.10
C VAL A 145 -12.11 22.62 -11.54
N VAL A 146 -13.10 21.80 -11.92
CA VAL A 146 -13.69 21.78 -13.26
C VAL A 146 -14.59 23.00 -13.49
N GLU A 147 -15.47 23.31 -12.55
CA GLU A 147 -16.44 24.42 -12.63
C GLU A 147 -15.72 25.78 -12.66
N GLU A 148 -14.76 25.99 -11.78
CA GLU A 148 -13.99 27.23 -11.70
C GLU A 148 -12.83 27.28 -12.70
N LYS A 149 -12.55 26.17 -13.42
CA LYS A 149 -11.45 26.03 -14.39
C LYS A 149 -10.07 26.34 -13.80
N LEU A 150 -9.82 25.85 -12.58
CA LEU A 150 -8.61 26.15 -11.81
C LEU A 150 -7.32 25.63 -12.47
N ASP A 151 -7.43 24.65 -13.37
CA ASP A 151 -6.37 24.15 -14.22
C ASP A 151 -5.88 25.19 -15.25
N ARG A 152 -6.77 26.06 -15.74
CA ARG A 152 -6.47 27.01 -16.83
C ARG A 152 -6.03 28.39 -16.34
N ARG A 153 -6.30 28.74 -15.09
CA ARG A 153 -5.99 30.06 -14.52
C ARG A 153 -4.51 30.25 -14.17
N ILE A 154 -3.58 29.95 -15.09
CA ILE A 154 -2.13 29.86 -14.80
C ILE A 154 -1.59 31.11 -14.09
N ALA A 155 -1.97 32.31 -14.56
CA ALA A 155 -1.49 33.58 -14.00
C ALA A 155 -1.94 33.87 -12.57
N ALA A 156 -3.00 33.21 -12.09
CA ALA A 156 -3.51 33.37 -10.73
C ALA A 156 -2.71 32.56 -9.68
N TRP A 157 -1.83 31.68 -10.14
CA TRP A 157 -1.05 30.80 -9.27
C TRP A 157 0.41 31.23 -9.24
N LYS A 158 0.90 31.60 -8.07
CA LYS A 158 2.27 32.03 -7.83
C LYS A 158 3.03 30.92 -7.12
N ASN A 159 4.26 30.64 -7.55
CA ASN A 159 5.11 29.69 -6.84
C ASN A 159 5.37 30.20 -5.41
N MET A 160 5.46 29.29 -4.45
CA MET A 160 5.99 29.64 -3.14
C MET A 160 7.50 29.90 -3.24
N ASP A 161 7.96 30.89 -2.47
CA ASP A 161 9.37 31.06 -2.17
C ASP A 161 9.80 30.03 -1.11
N SER A 162 11.03 29.51 -1.22
CA SER A 162 11.58 28.39 -0.45
C SER A 162 11.67 28.58 1.08
N GLU A 163 11.37 29.78 1.59
CA GLU A 163 11.41 30.09 3.03
C GLU A 163 10.03 30.04 3.71
N ASN A 164 8.93 29.88 2.97
CA ASN A 164 7.59 30.05 3.53
C ASN A 164 6.86 28.74 3.82
N VAL A 165 6.39 28.61 5.07
CA VAL A 165 5.36 27.65 5.47
C VAL A 165 4.04 28.07 4.81
N VAL A 166 3.30 27.13 4.22
CA VAL A 166 1.95 27.42 3.70
C VAL A 166 1.09 27.90 4.87
N GLU A 167 0.76 29.19 4.89
CA GLU A 167 0.01 29.80 5.98
C GLU A 167 -1.35 29.09 6.15
N GLY A 168 -1.64 28.68 7.38
CA GLY A 168 -2.88 27.97 7.71
C GLY A 168 -2.94 26.49 7.30
N PHE A 169 -1.87 25.93 6.70
CA PHE A 169 -1.82 24.49 6.42
C PHE A 169 -1.63 23.70 7.73
N PRO A 170 -2.38 22.60 7.95
CA PRO A 170 -2.32 21.87 9.21
C PRO A 170 -1.03 21.05 9.36
N THR A 171 -0.49 21.02 10.57
CA THR A 171 0.40 19.92 11.00
C THR A 171 -0.45 18.66 11.15
N LEU A 172 -0.03 17.56 10.54
CA LEU A 172 -0.75 16.29 10.51
C LEU A 172 0.04 15.23 11.29
N SER A 173 -0.66 14.45 12.09
CA SER A 173 -0.13 13.23 12.69
C SER A 173 -0.10 12.08 11.67
N GLU A 174 0.70 11.04 11.96
CA GLU A 174 0.71 9.83 11.14
C GLU A 174 -0.65 9.12 11.13
N GLU A 175 -1.42 9.24 12.21
CA GLU A 175 -2.78 8.71 12.32
C GLU A 175 -3.74 9.44 11.36
N GLU A 176 -3.71 10.78 11.32
CA GLU A 176 -4.53 11.58 10.41
C GLU A 176 -4.19 11.28 8.95
N LEU A 177 -2.91 11.18 8.61
CA LEU A 177 -2.47 10.79 7.28
C LEU A 177 -2.93 9.37 6.93
N THR A 178 -2.86 8.43 7.88
CA THR A 178 -3.34 7.05 7.67
C THR A 178 -4.85 7.02 7.46
N ASN A 179 -5.57 7.88 8.17
CA ASN A 179 -7.02 8.06 8.04
C ASN A 179 -7.43 8.67 6.70
N ILE A 180 -6.65 9.62 6.18
CA ILE A 180 -6.85 10.24 4.85
C ILE A 180 -6.55 9.23 3.74
N THR A 181 -5.43 8.51 3.84
CA THR A 181 -4.97 7.56 2.81
C THR A 181 -5.70 6.20 2.86
N VAL A 182 -6.44 5.95 3.95
CA VAL A 182 -7.14 4.70 4.21
C VAL A 182 -6.15 3.52 4.18
N GLY A 183 -4.98 3.74 4.79
CA GLY A 183 -3.95 2.73 4.99
C GLY A 183 -2.53 3.18 4.66
N VAL A 184 -1.57 2.51 5.28
CA VAL A 184 -0.14 2.90 5.33
C VAL A 184 0.61 2.76 4.01
N TYR A 185 0.08 2.04 3.02
CA TYR A 185 0.84 1.74 1.79
C TYR A 185 1.26 3.01 1.04
N GLN A 186 0.34 3.96 0.86
CA GLN A 186 0.67 5.20 0.15
C GLN A 186 1.62 6.08 0.97
N LEU A 187 1.57 6.01 2.30
CA LEU A 187 2.49 6.72 3.19
C LEU A 187 3.91 6.13 3.18
N LYS A 188 4.04 4.80 3.09
CA LYS A 188 5.35 4.15 2.91
C LYS A 188 6.05 4.60 1.62
N LEU A 189 5.27 4.92 0.58
CA LEU A 189 5.79 5.46 -0.67
C LEU A 189 6.03 6.98 -0.62
N ALA A 190 5.34 7.71 0.27
CA ALA A 190 5.37 9.17 0.32
C ALA A 190 6.79 9.72 0.43
N ARG A 191 7.65 9.13 1.27
CA ARG A 191 9.05 9.56 1.44
C ARG A 191 9.86 9.47 0.14
N SER A 192 9.78 8.34 -0.55
CA SER A 192 10.49 8.12 -1.83
C SER A 192 9.99 9.10 -2.88
N TYR A 193 8.66 9.26 -2.98
CA TYR A 193 8.06 10.20 -3.91
C TYR A 193 8.46 11.63 -3.61
N THR A 194 8.53 12.02 -2.34
CA THR A 194 9.01 13.34 -1.95
C THR A 194 10.44 13.55 -2.43
N CYS A 195 11.40 12.69 -2.07
CA CYS A 195 12.78 12.83 -2.50
C CYS A 195 12.96 12.91 -4.02
N GLU A 196 12.14 12.20 -4.81
CA GLU A 196 12.19 12.24 -6.28
C GLU A 196 11.66 13.54 -6.89
N HIS A 197 10.85 14.30 -6.14
CA HIS A 197 10.12 15.47 -6.66
C HIS A 197 10.48 16.77 -5.92
N LEU A 198 11.49 16.74 -5.08
CA LEU A 198 12.16 17.94 -4.59
C LEU A 198 12.94 18.57 -5.74
N ASP A 199 12.89 19.89 -5.86
CA ASP A 199 13.74 20.65 -6.77
C ASP A 199 15.20 20.76 -6.27
N GLU A 200 16.02 21.54 -6.95
CA GLU A 200 17.43 21.77 -6.58
C GLU A 200 17.59 22.37 -5.17
N ASP A 201 16.56 23.08 -4.69
CA ASP A 201 16.49 23.69 -3.36
C ASP A 201 15.89 22.76 -2.30
N GLY A 202 15.35 21.61 -2.70
CA GLY A 202 14.81 20.61 -1.80
C GLY A 202 13.30 20.72 -1.55
N ASP A 203 12.55 21.45 -2.40
CA ASP A 203 11.15 21.76 -2.19
C ASP A 203 10.24 21.26 -3.33
N TYR A 204 8.96 21.03 -3.02
CA TYR A 204 7.96 20.79 -4.05
C TYR A 204 7.64 22.10 -4.78
N ILE A 205 7.37 22.02 -6.09
CA ILE A 205 6.81 23.15 -6.86
C ILE A 205 5.34 23.38 -6.46
N ILE A 206 5.15 24.06 -5.33
CA ILE A 206 3.86 24.43 -4.75
C ILE A 206 3.50 25.82 -5.24
N MET A 207 2.24 25.99 -5.64
CA MET A 207 1.70 27.24 -6.11
C MET A 207 0.47 27.63 -5.29
N LEU A 208 0.47 28.87 -4.81
CA LEU A 208 -0.62 29.48 -4.04
C LEU A 208 -1.37 30.50 -4.91
N ASN A 209 -2.57 30.84 -4.47
CA ASN A 209 -3.44 31.79 -5.15
C ASN A 209 -3.92 32.85 -4.14
N ASP A 210 -3.74 34.12 -4.47
CA ASP A 210 -4.10 35.23 -3.57
C ASP A 210 -5.62 35.37 -3.39
N GLU A 211 -6.40 35.00 -4.41
CA GLU A 211 -7.87 35.06 -4.42
C GLU A 211 -8.50 33.82 -3.77
N ILE A 212 -7.81 32.68 -3.81
CA ILE A 212 -8.29 31.37 -3.34
C ILE A 212 -7.32 30.84 -2.29
N GLN A 213 -7.42 31.37 -1.07
CA GLN A 213 -6.49 31.05 0.02
C GLN A 213 -6.72 29.67 0.66
N ASP A 214 -7.84 29.01 0.37
CA ASP A 214 -8.20 27.70 0.92
C ASP A 214 -7.74 26.52 0.05
N ILE A 215 -7.08 26.78 -1.08
CA ILE A 215 -6.59 25.77 -2.01
C ILE A 215 -5.14 26.05 -2.39
N LEU A 216 -4.30 25.01 -2.29
CA LEU A 216 -2.98 24.99 -2.92
C LEU A 216 -2.99 24.11 -4.17
N ARG A 217 -2.10 24.41 -5.12
CA ARG A 217 -1.88 23.64 -6.34
C ARG A 217 -0.44 23.19 -6.41
N VAL A 218 -0.18 21.93 -6.75
CA VAL A 218 1.19 21.40 -6.89
C VAL A 218 1.38 20.77 -8.27
N LYS A 219 2.58 20.95 -8.83
CA LYS A 219 3.03 20.25 -10.03
C LYS A 219 3.87 19.04 -9.64
N ILE A 220 3.54 17.87 -10.18
CA ILE A 220 4.30 16.64 -9.93
C ILE A 220 4.53 15.86 -11.22
N GLN A 221 5.75 15.37 -11.43
CA GLN A 221 6.11 14.58 -12.60
C GLN A 221 5.55 13.16 -12.51
N SER A 222 5.29 12.52 -13.65
CA SER A 222 4.91 11.10 -13.66
C SER A 222 6.14 10.21 -13.52
N ARG A 223 6.11 9.29 -12.54
CA ARG A 223 7.11 8.21 -12.44
C ARG A 223 7.20 7.25 -13.64
N HIS A 224 6.17 7.23 -14.49
CA HIS A 224 6.10 6.30 -15.63
C HIS A 224 6.66 6.91 -16.91
N THR A 225 6.74 8.25 -16.97
CA THR A 225 7.25 8.97 -18.14
C THR A 225 7.64 10.38 -17.75
N SER A 226 8.85 10.79 -18.15
CA SER A 226 9.38 12.12 -17.89
C SER A 226 8.61 13.22 -18.62
N SER A 227 7.90 12.90 -19.71
CA SER A 227 7.17 13.89 -20.52
C SER A 227 5.81 14.28 -19.95
N LYS A 228 5.35 13.63 -18.88
CA LYS A 228 4.02 13.87 -18.31
C LYS A 228 4.13 14.51 -16.93
N LEU A 229 3.44 15.63 -16.78
CA LEU A 229 3.30 16.34 -15.53
C LEU A 229 1.82 16.33 -15.13
N TYR A 230 1.54 16.05 -13.85
CA TYR A 230 0.22 16.11 -13.27
C TYR A 230 0.08 17.36 -12.39
N LEU A 231 -1.09 17.98 -12.46
CA LEU A 231 -1.52 18.93 -11.43
C LEU A 231 -2.29 18.18 -10.34
N LEU A 232 -2.10 18.65 -9.11
CA LEU A 232 -2.92 18.28 -7.97
C LEU A 232 -3.32 19.53 -7.18
N TRP A 233 -4.44 19.43 -6.48
CA TRP A 233 -5.00 20.45 -5.62
C TRP A 233 -5.31 19.84 -4.25
N ILE A 234 -5.05 20.62 -3.21
CA ILE A 234 -5.41 20.28 -1.83
C ILE A 234 -6.19 21.47 -1.28
N GLU A 235 -7.40 21.20 -0.82
CA GLU A 235 -8.25 22.15 -0.14
C GLU A 235 -8.11 21.95 1.36
N TYR A 236 -7.82 23.01 2.08
CA TYR A 236 -7.52 22.97 3.51
C TYR A 236 -8.24 24.10 4.26
N GLY A 237 -8.19 24.00 5.58
CA GLY A 237 -8.62 25.05 6.49
C GLY A 237 -7.81 25.00 7.77
N PRO A 238 -8.13 25.85 8.75
CA PRO A 238 -7.44 25.85 10.02
C PRO A 238 -7.44 24.46 10.65
N ALA A 239 -6.26 23.86 10.79
CA ALA A 239 -6.06 22.54 11.37
C ALA A 239 -6.75 21.35 10.65
N VAL A 240 -7.21 21.49 9.39
CA VAL A 240 -7.91 20.38 8.70
C VAL A 240 -7.70 20.35 7.19
N ILE A 241 -7.58 19.13 6.63
CA ILE A 241 -7.64 18.89 5.19
C ILE A 241 -9.11 18.63 4.80
N LYS A 242 -9.65 19.46 3.91
CA LYS A 242 -11.05 19.40 3.46
C LYS A 242 -11.23 18.49 2.24
N GLY A 243 -10.27 18.49 1.32
CA GLY A 243 -10.37 17.74 0.07
C GLY A 243 -9.08 17.68 -0.73
N TRP A 244 -9.01 16.75 -1.68
CA TRP A 244 -7.88 16.62 -2.60
C TRP A 244 -8.34 16.12 -3.97
N TYR A 245 -7.63 16.55 -5.01
CA TYR A 245 -7.80 16.06 -6.36
C TYR A 245 -6.46 16.03 -7.09
N CYS A 246 -6.18 14.97 -7.84
CA CYS A 246 -5.02 14.88 -8.71
C CYS A 246 -5.43 14.38 -10.10
N GLN A 247 -4.80 14.92 -11.14
CA GLN A 247 -5.04 14.52 -12.53
C GLN A 247 -4.57 13.09 -12.87
N CYS A 248 -3.92 12.38 -11.94
CA CYS A 248 -3.54 10.99 -12.17
C CYS A 248 -4.76 10.07 -12.21
N LYS A 249 -4.61 8.86 -12.77
CA LYS A 249 -5.71 7.88 -12.93
C LYS A 249 -6.47 7.58 -11.63
N ALA A 250 -5.79 7.68 -10.49
CA ALA A 250 -6.35 7.42 -9.16
C ALA A 250 -6.74 8.70 -8.40
N GLY A 251 -6.46 9.89 -8.93
CA GLY A 251 -6.50 11.12 -8.15
C GLY A 251 -7.88 11.74 -7.97
N ALA A 252 -8.89 11.26 -8.69
CA ALA A 252 -10.30 11.61 -8.46
C ALA A 252 -10.97 10.74 -7.36
N ARG A 253 -10.27 9.72 -6.84
CA ARG A 253 -10.82 8.86 -5.79
C ARG A 253 -11.03 9.64 -4.50
N VAL A 254 -12.12 9.30 -3.82
CA VAL A 254 -12.45 9.80 -2.46
C VAL A 254 -12.17 8.73 -1.40
N VAL A 255 -12.05 7.48 -1.80
CA VAL A 255 -11.61 6.39 -0.92
C VAL A 255 -10.08 6.38 -0.94
N GLY A 256 -9.48 7.01 0.07
CA GLY A 256 -8.02 7.18 0.13
C GLY A 256 -7.48 8.19 -0.89
N ALA A 257 -6.17 8.40 -0.84
CA ALA A 257 -5.46 9.31 -1.73
C ALA A 257 -4.51 8.55 -2.68
N CYS A 258 -4.16 9.17 -3.81
CA CYS A 258 -3.11 8.64 -4.69
C CYS A 258 -1.72 8.93 -4.11
N ALA A 259 -0.69 8.24 -4.60
CA ALA A 259 0.69 8.43 -4.13
C ALA A 259 1.15 9.90 -4.16
N HIS A 260 0.75 10.66 -5.19
CA HIS A 260 1.11 12.07 -5.33
C HIS A 260 0.49 12.95 -4.24
N VAL A 261 -0.80 12.76 -3.94
CA VAL A 261 -1.47 13.53 -2.90
C VAL A 261 -0.88 13.14 -1.54
N SER A 262 -0.69 11.83 -1.30
CA SER A 262 -0.10 11.33 -0.06
C SER A 262 1.31 11.88 0.18
N SER A 263 2.13 12.02 -0.86
CA SER A 263 3.49 12.54 -0.75
C SER A 263 3.51 14.03 -0.41
N VAL A 264 2.64 14.83 -1.03
CA VAL A 264 2.50 16.26 -0.71
C VAL A 264 1.93 16.48 0.69
N LEU A 265 0.88 15.74 1.08
CA LEU A 265 0.31 15.82 2.43
C LEU A 265 1.34 15.43 3.51
N TRP A 266 2.12 14.38 3.26
CA TRP A 266 3.19 13.97 4.18
C TRP A 266 4.30 15.03 4.26
N TYR A 267 4.70 15.60 3.13
CA TYR A 267 5.74 16.62 3.10
C TYR A 267 5.31 17.89 3.85
N LEU A 268 4.14 18.45 3.49
CA LEU A 268 3.64 19.68 4.08
C LEU A 268 3.16 19.52 5.53
N GLY A 269 2.49 18.40 5.85
CA GLY A 269 1.89 18.20 7.16
C GLY A 269 2.81 17.58 8.21
N CYS A 270 3.87 16.86 7.80
CA CYS A 270 4.78 16.17 8.73
C CYS A 270 6.24 16.53 8.50
N ALA A 271 6.73 16.40 7.27
CA ALA A 271 8.17 16.45 6.97
C ALA A 271 8.79 17.81 7.29
N MET A 272 8.08 18.91 6.99
CA MET A 272 8.50 20.28 7.29
C MET A 272 8.66 20.56 8.79
N TYR A 273 8.00 19.77 9.64
CA TYR A 273 7.99 19.95 11.11
C TYR A 273 8.84 18.91 11.84
N ALA A 274 9.38 17.92 11.13
CA ALA A 274 10.28 16.93 11.70
C ALA A 274 11.72 17.33 11.38
N ASP A 275 12.54 17.59 12.40
CA ASP A 275 13.97 17.97 12.33
C ASP A 275 14.87 17.03 11.48
N SER A 276 14.34 15.94 10.94
CA SER A 276 15.07 14.84 10.30
C SER A 276 15.02 14.81 8.76
N VAL A 277 14.26 15.67 8.09
CA VAL A 277 14.11 15.60 6.62
C VAL A 277 15.22 16.35 5.88
N ARG A 278 15.92 17.25 6.57
CA ARG A 278 17.19 17.81 6.09
C ARG A 278 18.35 16.87 6.45
N ASN A 279 18.61 15.96 5.52
CA ASN A 279 19.88 15.27 5.28
C ASN A 279 20.16 13.91 5.98
N VAL A 280 20.29 12.92 5.10
CA VAL A 280 20.98 11.62 5.24
C VAL A 280 20.31 10.59 6.16
N LYS A 281 20.00 9.43 5.56
CA LYS A 281 19.63 8.21 6.27
C LYS A 281 20.71 7.91 7.29
N ASN A 282 20.42 8.04 8.59
CA ASN A 282 21.41 7.85 9.63
C ASN A 282 21.72 6.35 9.80
N TRP A 283 22.65 5.84 8.97
CA TRP A 283 23.09 4.46 9.01
C TRP A 283 23.71 4.05 10.35
N SER A 284 24.13 5.02 11.18
CA SER A 284 24.69 4.73 12.52
C SER A 284 23.69 4.08 13.47
N MET A 285 22.38 4.24 13.23
CA MET A 285 21.34 3.59 14.03
C MET A 285 21.23 2.08 13.79
N TYR A 286 21.88 1.56 12.75
CA TYR A 286 21.93 0.13 12.40
C TYR A 286 23.33 -0.46 12.57
N LEU A 287 24.28 0.31 13.09
CA LEU A 287 25.61 -0.16 13.43
C LEU A 287 25.61 -0.53 14.92
N GLU A 288 25.63 -1.83 15.21
CA GLU A 288 25.95 -2.31 16.55
C GLU A 288 27.48 -2.31 16.71
N ASP A 289 27.96 -1.83 17.86
CA ASP A 289 29.38 -1.83 18.20
C ASP A 289 29.88 -3.27 18.34
N ALA A 290 30.86 -3.65 17.53
CA ALA A 290 31.43 -5.00 17.52
C ALA A 290 32.12 -5.39 18.85
N SER A 291 32.30 -4.44 19.78
CA SER A 291 32.77 -4.71 21.14
C SER A 291 31.66 -5.14 22.11
N ASN A 292 30.38 -4.96 21.75
CA ASN A 292 29.26 -5.52 22.50
C ASN A 292 28.98 -6.96 22.04
N VAL A 293 29.75 -7.89 22.60
CA VAL A 293 29.39 -9.32 22.58
C VAL A 293 28.19 -9.49 23.51
N PRO A 294 27.05 -10.03 23.05
CA PRO A 294 25.95 -10.38 23.96
C PRO A 294 26.47 -11.32 25.05
N GLU A 295 26.20 -11.01 26.32
CA GLU A 295 26.52 -11.93 27.42
C GLU A 295 25.83 -13.28 27.13
N GLU A 296 26.62 -14.35 27.21
CA GLU A 296 26.12 -15.72 27.07
C GLU A 296 24.97 -15.91 28.08
N ILE A 297 23.77 -16.14 27.56
CA ILE A 297 22.65 -16.59 28.38
C ILE A 297 23.06 -17.97 28.89
N GLU A 298 23.37 -18.07 30.18
CA GLU A 298 23.58 -19.35 30.86
C GLU A 298 22.33 -20.21 30.65
N ASP A 299 22.42 -21.19 29.76
CA ASP A 299 21.43 -22.25 29.61
C ASP A 299 21.41 -23.09 30.88
N SER A 300 20.60 -22.67 31.85
CA SER A 300 20.12 -23.51 32.94
C SER A 300 19.07 -24.47 32.39
N ASP A 301 19.52 -25.50 31.68
CA ASP A 301 18.73 -26.72 31.47
C ASP A 301 19.28 -27.85 32.33
N SER A 302 18.61 -28.02 33.47
CA SER A 302 18.52 -29.27 34.19
C SER A 302 17.96 -30.35 33.27
N GLU A 303 18.72 -31.40 32.98
CA GLU A 303 18.15 -32.73 32.85
C GLU A 303 19.19 -33.83 33.14
N ALA A 304 18.69 -34.86 33.79
CA ALA A 304 19.42 -35.87 34.51
C ALA A 304 19.99 -36.96 33.59
N SER A 305 21.13 -37.52 34.02
CA SER A 305 21.50 -38.90 33.71
C SER A 305 22.30 -39.48 34.88
N CYS A 306 21.71 -40.44 35.61
CA CYS A 306 22.44 -41.41 36.41
C CYS A 306 23.47 -42.14 35.53
N PRO A 307 24.60 -42.56 36.11
CA PRO A 307 24.70 -43.99 36.47
C PRO A 307 25.45 -44.28 37.78
N GLU A 308 25.11 -45.44 38.37
CA GLU A 308 25.93 -46.41 39.13
C GLU A 308 26.93 -45.83 40.17
N GLU A 309 26.85 -46.09 41.48
CA GLU A 309 26.54 -47.31 42.26
C GLU A 309 25.64 -47.05 43.48
#